data_AF-C9N1G3-F1
#
_entry.id   AF-C9N1G3-F1
#
_cell.length_a   1.000
_cell.length_b   1.000
_cell.length_c   1.000
_cell.angle_alpha   90.00
_cell.angle_beta   90.00
_cell.angle_gamma   90.00
#
_symmetry.space_group_name_H-M   'P 1'
#
loop_
_entity.id
_entity.type
_entity.pdbx_description
1 polymer ?
#
loop_
_entity_poly.entity_id
_entity_poly.type
_entity_poly.pdbx_seq_one_letter_code
_entity_poly.pdbx_strand_id
1 'polypeptide(L)'
;MRNEIINVFLLVLLFTHLGFFIAISNEKINEIRSSVTLESRRLFTNVGMALFIISLPALAYKMFIQLRVILRAGYEAYYTGILKGVDYPAFTKGSGTVMTIGFLIFLISIPSKRKFLTISSLYLMVKLLDSFKGARAIFLTQLLFIMWYYAKVYGIRIKAKTMVKLVGFTVIFSQILVSVRSKKIFSLDLVNTIFNFLFSQGVSYLVLGYTINFKHSIVGNGSYPYILQGIFGFKPQSLETLATTNSIADKLTYYLNSGAYLKGEGIGSNYIAEMYDLGYFWLIVISILLGIFIIKYEKYVVKNRFLLLTSYYFIPNLFYIPRGSFFGEGLVKNMAMLIAVYVLIFSFDYMYRKIEEKKELI
;
A
#
# COMPACT_ATOMS: atom_id res chain seq x y z
N MET A 1 -28.75 -12.97 4.58
CA MET A 1 -27.77 -11.85 4.47
C MET A 1 -26.96 -11.64 5.75
N ARG A 2 -27.51 -11.12 6.87
CA ARG A 2 -26.71 -10.80 8.08
C ARG A 2 -25.89 -11.99 8.61
N ASN A 3 -26.51 -13.16 8.78
CA ASN A 3 -25.82 -14.36 9.26
C ASN A 3 -24.72 -14.81 8.29
N GLU A 4 -24.94 -14.64 6.99
CA GLU A 4 -23.97 -15.01 5.96
C GLU A 4 -22.73 -14.11 6.01
N ILE A 5 -22.93 -12.79 6.17
CA ILE A 5 -21.84 -11.83 6.38
C ILE A 5 -21.00 -12.24 7.59
N ILE A 6 -21.65 -12.50 8.74
CA ILE A 6 -20.96 -12.90 9.98
C ILE A 6 -20.19 -14.21 9.77
N ASN A 7 -20.80 -15.21 9.14
CA ASN A 7 -20.15 -16.49 8.86
C ASN A 7 -18.90 -16.30 8.00
N VAL A 8 -18.99 -15.52 6.92
CA VAL A 8 -17.85 -15.23 6.05
C VAL A 8 -16.72 -14.55 6.83
N PHE A 9 -17.03 -13.57 7.69
CA PHE A 9 -16.02 -12.92 8.53
C PHE A 9 -15.35 -13.89 9.51
N LEU A 10 -16.13 -14.72 10.19
CA LEU A 10 -15.61 -15.70 11.13
C LEU A 10 -14.71 -16.72 10.43
N LEU A 11 -15.07 -17.18 9.24
CA LEU A 11 -14.24 -18.09 8.45
C LEU A 11 -12.91 -17.43 8.06
N VAL A 12 -12.93 -16.22 7.49
CA VAL A 12 -11.69 -15.52 7.12
C VAL A 12 -10.79 -15.32 8.33
N LEU A 13 -11.34 -14.86 9.46
CA LEU A 13 -10.57 -14.67 10.69
C LEU A 13 -9.98 -15.99 11.20
N LEU A 14 -10.82 -17.01 11.38
CA LEU A 14 -10.41 -18.32 11.89
C LEU A 14 -9.29 -18.92 11.04
N PHE A 15 -9.50 -18.96 9.71
CA PHE A 15 -8.59 -19.64 8.81
C PHE A 15 -7.31 -18.86 8.53
N THR A 16 -7.35 -17.52 8.60
CA THR A 16 -6.11 -16.72 8.59
C THR A 16 -5.28 -17.00 9.85
N HIS A 17 -5.91 -17.07 11.03
CA HIS A 17 -5.22 -17.42 12.28
C HIS A 17 -4.71 -18.86 12.27
N LEU A 18 -5.45 -19.80 11.67
CA LEU A 18 -4.97 -21.15 11.46
C LEU A 18 -3.71 -21.17 10.58
N GLY A 19 -3.69 -20.40 9.48
CA GLY A 19 -2.51 -20.24 8.64
C GLY A 19 -1.29 -19.70 9.41
N PHE A 20 -1.50 -18.69 10.26
CA PHE A 20 -0.47 -18.19 11.18
C PHE A 20 0.04 -19.30 12.12
N PHE A 21 -0.88 -20.04 12.75
CA PHE A 21 -0.53 -21.11 13.67
C PHE A 21 0.27 -22.23 12.99
N ILE A 22 -0.18 -22.70 11.82
CA ILE A 22 0.53 -23.71 11.01
C ILE A 22 1.95 -23.24 10.70
N ALA A 23 2.12 -21.99 10.29
CA ALA A 23 3.44 -21.49 9.92
C ALA A 23 4.35 -21.28 11.13
N ILE A 24 3.83 -20.75 12.26
CA ILE A 24 4.64 -20.56 13.48
C ILE A 24 5.05 -21.91 14.08
N SER A 25 4.15 -22.89 14.13
CA SER A 25 4.43 -24.20 14.73
C SER A 25 5.52 -24.97 13.97
N ASN A 26 5.67 -24.71 12.67
CA ASN A 26 6.70 -25.32 11.83
C ASN A 26 8.02 -24.54 11.83
N GLU A 27 8.12 -23.43 12.57
CA GLU A 27 9.23 -22.49 12.45
C GLU A 27 9.82 -22.12 13.82
N LYS A 28 11.15 -21.92 13.85
CA LYS A 28 11.81 -21.46 15.08
C LYS A 28 11.51 -19.98 15.30
N ILE A 29 10.90 -19.63 16.45
CA ILE A 29 10.54 -18.24 16.82
C ILE A 29 11.73 -17.27 16.69
N ASN A 30 12.94 -17.72 17.04
CA ASN A 30 14.15 -16.92 16.93
C ASN A 30 14.49 -16.53 15.48
N GLU A 31 14.19 -17.41 14.51
CA GLU A 31 14.39 -17.12 13.09
C GLU A 31 13.34 -16.15 12.53
N ILE A 32 12.10 -16.19 13.06
CA ILE A 32 11.06 -15.22 12.68
C ILE A 32 11.41 -13.83 13.25
N ARG A 33 11.99 -13.78 14.45
CA ARG A 33 12.34 -12.53 15.16
C ARG A 33 13.74 -12.00 14.83
N SER A 34 14.52 -12.70 14.01
CA SER A 34 15.88 -12.28 13.70
C SER A 34 15.89 -10.92 13.00
N SER A 35 16.86 -10.09 13.37
CA SER A 35 17.16 -8.84 12.65
C SER A 35 17.80 -9.14 11.29
N VAL A 36 18.02 -8.09 10.50
CA VAL A 36 18.69 -8.20 9.21
C VAL A 36 20.04 -8.91 9.33
N THR A 37 20.30 -9.90 8.48
CA THR A 37 21.60 -10.61 8.41
C THR A 37 22.44 -10.16 7.22
N LEU A 38 21.85 -9.36 6.34
CA LEU A 38 22.47 -8.81 5.14
C LEU A 38 23.45 -7.68 5.50
N GLU A 39 24.58 -7.63 4.81
CA GLU A 39 25.61 -6.60 5.03
C GLU A 39 25.17 -5.20 4.54
N SER A 40 25.75 -4.15 5.11
CA SER A 40 25.52 -2.79 4.59
C SER A 40 26.31 -2.57 3.29
N ARG A 41 25.72 -1.86 2.32
CA ARG A 41 26.39 -1.51 1.04
C ARG A 41 26.47 -0.01 0.84
N ARG A 42 27.65 0.57 1.08
CA ARG A 42 27.89 2.03 1.02
C ARG A 42 27.56 2.64 -0.33
N LEU A 43 27.90 1.97 -1.44
CA LEU A 43 27.57 2.40 -2.80
C LEU A 43 26.06 2.60 -2.95
N PHE A 44 25.26 1.62 -2.53
CA PHE A 44 23.81 1.66 -2.65
C PHE A 44 23.23 2.78 -1.77
N THR A 45 23.77 2.96 -0.56
CA THR A 45 23.35 4.07 0.31
C THR A 45 23.55 5.43 -0.39
N ASN A 46 24.73 5.66 -0.97
CA ASN A 46 25.05 6.94 -1.60
C ASN A 46 24.23 7.18 -2.87
N VAL A 47 24.14 6.18 -3.76
CA VAL A 47 23.35 6.27 -5.00
C VAL A 47 21.87 6.48 -4.68
N GLY A 48 21.32 5.70 -3.75
CA GLY A 48 19.93 5.82 -3.33
C GLY A 48 19.61 7.20 -2.74
N MET A 49 20.48 7.72 -1.86
CA MET A 49 20.34 9.07 -1.30
C MET A 49 20.43 10.15 -2.37
N ALA A 50 21.37 10.05 -3.32
CA ALA A 50 21.54 11.03 -4.38
C ALA A 50 20.29 11.09 -5.27
N LEU A 51 19.81 9.95 -5.77
CA LEU A 51 18.58 9.86 -6.56
C LEU A 51 17.36 10.41 -5.79
N PHE A 52 17.26 10.06 -4.50
CA PHE A 52 16.20 10.58 -3.64
C PHE A 52 16.25 12.11 -3.54
N ILE A 53 17.38 12.69 -3.14
CA ILE A 53 17.51 14.14 -2.89
C ILE A 53 17.30 14.94 -4.17
N ILE A 54 17.94 14.55 -5.28
CA ILE A 54 17.85 15.26 -6.56
C ILE A 54 16.40 15.29 -7.09
N SER A 55 15.60 14.26 -6.78
CA SER A 55 14.20 14.20 -7.21
C SER A 55 13.25 15.11 -6.42
N LEU A 56 13.62 15.53 -5.19
CA LEU A 56 12.71 16.25 -4.28
C LEU A 56 12.24 17.61 -4.84
N PRO A 57 13.09 18.49 -5.39
CA PRO A 57 12.64 19.79 -5.89
C PRO A 57 11.62 19.66 -7.02
N ALA A 58 11.90 18.77 -7.98
CA ALA A 58 11.01 18.50 -9.11
C ALA A 58 9.67 17.88 -8.66
N LEU A 59 9.70 17.01 -7.66
CA LEU A 59 8.49 16.42 -7.09
C LEU A 59 7.67 17.45 -6.31
N ALA A 60 8.31 18.29 -5.50
CA ALA A 60 7.63 19.36 -4.75
C ALA A 60 6.87 20.30 -5.70
N TYR A 61 7.50 20.71 -6.80
CA TYR A 61 6.85 21.53 -7.82
C TYR A 61 5.65 20.83 -8.46
N LYS A 62 5.78 19.54 -8.80
CA LYS A 62 4.66 18.74 -9.33
C LYS A 62 3.49 18.67 -8.35
N MET A 63 3.78 18.43 -7.06
CA MET A 63 2.77 18.33 -6.01
C MET A 63 2.04 19.64 -5.81
N PHE A 64 2.74 20.78 -5.92
CA PHE A 64 2.13 22.10 -5.85
C PHE A 64 1.10 22.33 -6.96
N ILE A 65 1.42 21.96 -8.20
CA ILE A 65 0.45 22.02 -9.32
C ILE A 65 -0.76 21.13 -9.01
N GLN A 66 -0.52 19.89 -8.60
CA GLN A 66 -1.60 18.94 -8.31
C GLN A 66 -2.53 19.44 -7.20
N LEU A 67 -1.96 20.00 -6.13
CA LEU A 67 -2.73 20.54 -5.02
C LEU A 67 -3.61 21.72 -5.46
N ARG A 68 -3.09 22.63 -6.30
CA ARG A 68 -3.88 23.74 -6.87
C ARG A 68 -5.09 23.25 -7.67
N VAL A 69 -4.91 22.20 -8.48
CA VAL A 69 -6.00 21.61 -9.28
C VAL A 69 -7.05 20.99 -8.37
N ILE A 70 -6.64 20.22 -7.37
CA ILE A 70 -7.56 19.55 -6.43
C ILE A 70 -8.34 20.55 -5.58
N LEU A 71 -7.70 21.65 -5.15
CA LEU A 71 -8.37 22.71 -4.40
C LEU A 71 -9.46 23.42 -5.23
N ARG A 72 -9.37 23.39 -6.57
CA ARG A 72 -10.37 23.97 -7.48
C ARG A 72 -11.45 22.97 -7.91
N ALA A 73 -11.05 21.76 -8.29
CA ALA A 73 -11.92 20.74 -8.87
C ALA A 73 -12.53 19.77 -7.84
N GLY A 74 -12.09 19.84 -6.58
CA GLY A 74 -12.48 18.86 -5.55
C GLY A 74 -11.61 17.60 -5.58
N TYR A 75 -11.78 16.75 -4.56
CA TYR A 75 -10.97 15.53 -4.40
C TYR A 75 -11.31 14.43 -5.43
N GLU A 76 -12.52 14.45 -5.97
CA GLU A 76 -12.98 13.52 -7.01
C GLU A 76 -12.11 13.60 -8.28
N ALA A 77 -11.49 14.75 -8.54
CA ALA A 77 -10.49 14.93 -9.59
C ALA A 77 -9.31 13.95 -9.52
N TYR A 78 -9.05 13.40 -8.34
CA TYR A 78 -8.06 12.34 -8.15
C TYR A 78 -8.48 11.02 -8.83
N TYR A 79 -9.77 10.71 -8.88
CA TYR A 79 -10.32 9.44 -9.36
C TYR A 79 -10.87 9.50 -10.79
N THR A 80 -11.27 10.68 -11.26
CA THR A 80 -11.85 10.88 -12.61
C THR A 80 -10.81 11.06 -13.72
N GLY A 81 -9.51 11.03 -13.38
CA GLY A 81 -8.43 11.18 -14.37
C GLY A 81 -8.11 12.63 -14.75
N ILE A 82 -8.77 13.63 -14.15
CA ILE A 82 -8.48 15.07 -14.36
C ILE A 82 -6.99 15.38 -14.14
N LEU A 83 -6.37 14.80 -13.11
CA LEU A 83 -4.94 14.98 -12.85
C LEU A 83 -4.03 14.45 -13.97
N LYS A 84 -4.48 13.48 -14.77
CA LYS A 84 -3.70 12.96 -15.92
C LYS A 84 -3.72 13.93 -17.10
N GLY A 85 -4.77 14.76 -17.22
CA GLY A 85 -4.89 15.77 -18.27
C GLY A 85 -4.18 17.09 -17.96
N VAL A 86 -3.56 17.23 -16.78
CA VAL A 86 -2.77 18.42 -16.42
C VAL A 86 -1.43 18.38 -17.15
N ASP A 87 -1.08 19.46 -17.84
CA ASP A 87 0.25 19.59 -18.42
C ASP A 87 1.29 19.86 -17.32
N TYR A 88 2.30 19.01 -17.28
CA TYR A 88 3.38 19.05 -16.29
C TYR A 88 4.69 19.41 -16.99
N PRO A 89 5.48 20.37 -16.45
CA PRO A 89 6.79 20.67 -17.01
C PRO A 89 7.67 19.42 -17.11
N ALA A 90 8.45 19.32 -18.18
CA ALA A 90 9.24 18.13 -18.50
C ALA A 90 10.12 17.66 -17.34
N PHE A 91 10.79 18.59 -16.63
CA PHE A 91 11.67 18.28 -15.49
C PHE A 91 10.95 17.63 -14.30
N THR A 92 9.63 17.74 -14.22
CA THR A 92 8.82 17.13 -13.15
C THR A 92 8.30 15.74 -13.52
N LYS A 93 8.39 15.35 -14.79
CA LYS A 93 7.95 14.03 -15.25
C LYS A 93 8.90 12.98 -14.67
N GLY A 94 8.33 11.91 -14.12
CA GLY A 94 9.10 10.82 -13.50
C GLY A 94 9.75 11.13 -12.15
N SER A 95 9.71 12.37 -11.63
CA SER A 95 10.37 12.75 -10.36
C SER A 95 9.94 11.86 -9.18
N GLY A 96 8.64 11.57 -9.07
CA GLY A 96 8.11 10.66 -8.05
C GLY A 96 8.63 9.22 -8.20
N THR A 97 8.80 8.73 -9.43
CA THR A 97 9.35 7.40 -9.70
C THR A 97 10.84 7.35 -9.34
N VAL A 98 11.62 8.36 -9.72
CA VAL A 98 13.04 8.47 -9.37
C VAL A 98 13.22 8.54 -7.85
N MET A 99 12.39 9.33 -7.16
CA MET A 99 12.39 9.38 -5.69
C MET A 99 12.15 8.01 -5.08
N THR A 100 11.12 7.29 -5.54
CA THR A 100 10.79 5.95 -5.06
C THR A 100 11.94 4.98 -5.31
N ILE A 101 12.52 4.97 -6.52
CA ILE A 101 13.67 4.13 -6.86
C ILE A 101 14.87 4.44 -5.95
N GLY A 102 15.19 5.72 -5.77
CA GLY A 102 16.27 6.15 -4.87
C GLY A 102 16.03 5.70 -3.42
N PHE A 103 14.80 5.86 -2.92
CA PHE A 103 14.41 5.40 -1.59
C PHE A 103 14.53 3.87 -1.45
N LEU A 104 14.10 3.11 -2.44
CA LEU A 104 14.19 1.65 -2.46
C LEU A 104 15.65 1.16 -2.43
N ILE A 105 16.51 1.71 -3.29
CA ILE A 105 17.94 1.41 -3.32
C ILE A 105 18.58 1.74 -1.97
N PHE A 106 18.21 2.89 -1.39
CA PHE A 106 18.66 3.30 -0.07
C PHE A 106 18.24 2.31 1.02
N LEU A 107 16.99 1.81 1.03
CA LEU A 107 16.55 0.83 2.01
C LEU A 107 17.32 -0.50 1.86
N ILE A 108 17.39 -1.08 0.67
CA ILE A 108 18.08 -2.37 0.48
C ILE A 108 19.60 -2.30 0.72
N SER A 109 20.16 -1.08 0.85
CA SER A 109 21.55 -0.84 1.26
C SER A 109 21.81 -1.11 2.75
N ILE A 110 20.75 -1.19 3.55
CA ILE A 110 20.80 -1.34 5.02
C ILE A 110 21.63 -0.18 5.61
N PRO A 111 21.09 1.04 5.53
CA PRO A 111 21.81 2.23 5.93
C PRO A 111 21.90 2.30 7.46
N SER A 112 22.81 3.12 7.98
CA SER A 112 22.86 3.38 9.42
C SER A 112 21.55 3.99 9.91
N LYS A 113 21.17 3.67 11.16
CA LYS A 113 19.92 4.12 11.78
C LYS A 113 19.70 5.64 11.66
N ARG A 114 20.75 6.44 11.85
CA ARG A 114 20.69 7.91 11.72
C ARG A 114 20.28 8.33 10.31
N LYS A 115 20.96 7.79 9.28
CA LYS A 115 20.63 8.07 7.88
C LYS A 115 19.22 7.62 7.54
N PHE A 116 18.83 6.43 8.00
CA PHE A 116 17.48 5.90 7.79
C PHE A 116 16.40 6.82 8.34
N LEU A 117 16.54 7.29 9.58
CA LEU A 117 15.57 8.19 10.20
C LEU A 117 15.46 9.50 9.43
N THR A 118 16.56 10.08 8.98
CA THR A 118 16.55 11.34 8.21
C THR A 118 15.84 11.18 6.87
N ILE A 119 16.26 10.21 6.04
CA ILE A 119 15.70 10.01 4.69
C ILE A 119 14.24 9.53 4.76
N SER A 120 13.92 8.63 5.70
CA SER A 120 12.53 8.15 5.88
C SER A 120 11.61 9.25 6.38
N SER A 121 12.09 10.18 7.21
CA SER A 121 11.28 11.33 7.64
C SER A 121 10.96 12.27 6.48
N LEU A 122 11.93 12.54 5.60
CA LEU A 122 11.70 13.32 4.37
C LEU A 122 10.71 12.60 3.44
N TYR A 123 10.85 11.30 3.25
CA TYR A 123 9.91 10.50 2.46
C TYR A 123 8.49 10.55 3.05
N LEU A 124 8.35 10.41 4.37
CA LEU A 124 7.05 10.52 5.04
C LEU A 124 6.45 11.92 4.90
N MET A 125 7.26 12.97 4.94
CA MET A 125 6.78 14.34 4.70
C MET A 125 6.20 14.47 3.28
N VAL A 126 6.87 13.91 2.28
CA VAL A 126 6.33 13.86 0.91
C VAL A 126 5.01 13.08 0.87
N LYS A 127 4.91 11.91 1.52
CA LYS A 127 3.67 11.13 1.57
C LYS A 127 2.54 11.82 2.35
N LEU A 128 2.88 12.61 3.37
CA LEU A 128 1.94 13.44 4.10
C LEU A 128 1.36 14.51 3.18
N LEU A 129 2.22 15.20 2.42
CA LEU A 129 1.78 16.18 1.42
C LEU A 129 0.89 15.56 0.34
N ASP A 130 1.21 14.33 -0.09
CA ASP A 130 0.43 13.60 -1.08
C ASP A 130 -0.97 13.23 -0.55
N SER A 131 -1.07 12.94 0.75
CA SER A 131 -2.34 12.56 1.37
C SER A 131 -3.37 13.70 1.44
N PHE A 132 -2.94 14.98 1.39
CA PHE A 132 -3.85 16.13 1.31
C PHE A 132 -4.66 16.15 0.01
N LYS A 133 -4.28 15.35 -1.00
CA LYS A 133 -5.06 15.13 -2.22
C LYS A 133 -6.35 14.32 -1.98
N GLY A 134 -6.54 13.79 -0.77
CA GLY A 134 -7.75 13.07 -0.35
C GLY A 134 -7.51 11.59 -0.01
N ALA A 135 -6.31 11.07 -0.25
CA ALA A 135 -5.98 9.65 -0.07
C ALA A 135 -5.18 9.40 1.23
N ARG A 136 -5.82 9.57 2.39
CA ARG A 136 -5.20 9.44 3.73
C ARG A 136 -4.49 8.11 4.00
N ALA A 137 -4.97 7.03 3.39
CA ALA A 137 -4.38 5.70 3.53
C ALA A 137 -2.96 5.61 2.95
N ILE A 138 -2.62 6.43 1.95
CA ILE A 138 -1.28 6.46 1.35
C ILE A 138 -0.24 6.84 2.40
N PHE A 139 -0.50 7.86 3.22
CA PHE A 139 0.44 8.23 4.27
C PHE A 139 0.53 7.15 5.37
N LEU A 140 -0.61 6.68 5.86
CA LEU A 140 -0.65 5.76 7.00
C LEU A 140 0.03 4.41 6.68
N THR A 141 -0.22 3.85 5.51
CA THR A 141 0.39 2.58 5.10
C THR A 141 1.91 2.70 4.95
N GLN A 142 2.40 3.83 4.45
CA GLN A 142 3.83 4.12 4.32
C GLN A 142 4.49 4.38 5.68
N LEU A 143 3.77 4.99 6.62
CA LEU A 143 4.20 5.14 8.01
C LEU A 143 4.37 3.79 8.70
N LEU A 144 3.38 2.90 8.55
CA LEU A 144 3.44 1.54 9.09
C LEU A 144 4.56 0.72 8.45
N PHE A 145 4.81 0.88 7.15
CA PHE A 145 5.95 0.25 6.48
C PHE A 145 7.30 0.73 7.02
N ILE A 146 7.49 2.03 7.23
CA ILE A 146 8.73 2.56 7.81
C ILE A 146 8.92 2.08 9.26
N MET A 147 7.84 1.99 10.03
CA MET A 147 7.87 1.43 11.39
C MET A 147 8.22 -0.06 11.37
N TRP A 148 7.62 -0.83 10.47
CA TRP A 148 7.96 -2.24 10.25
C TRP A 148 9.43 -2.40 9.88
N TYR A 149 9.92 -1.64 8.91
CA TYR A 149 11.31 -1.67 8.48
C TYR A 149 12.24 -1.34 9.66
N TYR A 150 11.92 -0.29 10.41
CA TYR A 150 12.70 0.13 11.57
C TYR A 150 12.78 -0.98 12.64
N ALA A 151 11.66 -1.61 12.94
CA ALA A 151 11.60 -2.68 13.93
C ALA A 151 12.33 -3.94 13.45
N LYS A 152 12.11 -4.32 12.18
CA LYS A 152 12.63 -5.56 11.62
C LYS A 152 14.11 -5.49 11.32
N VAL A 153 14.56 -4.44 10.64
CA VAL A 153 15.95 -4.32 10.18
C VAL A 153 16.89 -3.99 11.34
N TYR A 154 16.49 -3.11 12.24
CA TYR A 154 17.34 -2.70 13.38
C TYR A 154 17.08 -3.50 14.67
N GLY A 155 16.15 -4.47 14.66
CA GLY A 155 15.82 -5.28 15.84
C GLY A 155 15.21 -4.48 16.99
N ILE A 156 14.59 -3.33 16.71
CA ILE A 156 14.09 -2.41 17.74
C ILE A 156 12.62 -2.71 18.02
N ARG A 157 12.31 -3.05 19.28
CA ARG A 157 10.93 -3.24 19.71
C ARG A 157 10.20 -1.90 19.82
N ILE A 158 9.06 -1.78 19.14
CA ILE A 158 8.19 -0.61 19.25
C ILE A 158 7.43 -0.71 20.58
N LYS A 159 7.63 0.29 21.45
CA LYS A 159 6.96 0.35 22.76
C LYS A 159 5.44 0.55 22.56
N ALA A 160 4.63 -0.09 23.41
CA ALA A 160 3.17 0.05 23.37
C ALA A 160 2.71 1.52 23.46
N LYS A 161 3.38 2.34 24.28
CA LYS A 161 3.12 3.79 24.36
C LYS A 161 3.25 4.51 23.01
N THR A 162 4.20 4.09 22.17
CA THR A 162 4.38 4.65 20.82
C THR A 162 3.24 4.24 19.89
N MET A 163 2.75 3.01 20.01
CA MET A 163 1.58 2.54 19.25
C MET A 163 0.31 3.31 19.62
N VAL A 164 0.09 3.56 20.92
CA VAL A 164 -1.05 4.38 21.39
C VAL A 164 -0.98 5.80 20.82
N LYS A 165 0.20 6.43 20.85
CA LYS A 165 0.41 7.75 20.24
C LYS A 165 0.13 7.75 18.73
N LEU A 166 0.55 6.70 18.02
CA LEU A 166 0.31 6.54 16.59
C LEU A 166 -1.18 6.42 16.26
N VAL A 167 -1.91 5.61 17.04
CA VAL A 167 -3.36 5.46 16.89
C VAL A 167 -4.06 6.79 17.14
N GLY A 168 -3.73 7.49 18.23
CA GLY A 168 -4.26 8.81 18.53
C GLY A 168 -3.98 9.83 17.41
N PHE A 169 -2.74 9.88 16.93
CA PHE A 169 -2.36 10.71 15.78
C PHE A 169 -3.20 10.37 14.54
N THR A 170 -3.37 9.09 14.21
CA THR A 170 -4.12 8.64 13.03
C THR A 170 -5.59 9.04 13.10
N VAL A 171 -6.21 8.92 14.27
CA VAL A 171 -7.61 9.33 14.50
C VAL A 171 -7.75 10.83 14.27
N ILE A 172 -6.92 11.64 14.93
CA ILE A 172 -6.97 13.12 14.83
C ILE A 172 -6.68 13.56 13.39
N PHE A 173 -5.59 13.07 12.81
CA PHE A 173 -5.19 13.37 11.43
C PHE A 173 -6.30 13.04 10.43
N SER A 174 -6.92 11.87 10.60
CA SER A 174 -8.04 11.44 9.76
C SER A 174 -9.24 12.39 9.86
N GLN A 175 -9.57 12.88 11.06
CA GLN A 175 -10.68 13.82 11.22
C GLN A 175 -10.38 15.20 10.67
N ILE A 176 -9.17 15.72 10.86
CA ILE A 176 -8.75 17.00 10.28
C ILE A 176 -8.95 16.98 8.75
N LEU A 177 -8.50 15.91 8.08
CA LEU A 177 -8.70 15.77 6.63
C LEU A 177 -10.18 15.72 6.23
N VAL A 178 -11.03 15.08 7.03
CA VAL A 178 -12.49 15.03 6.78
C VAL A 178 -13.13 16.40 6.96
N SER A 179 -12.73 17.17 7.99
CA SER A 179 -13.22 18.53 8.22
C SER A 179 -12.80 19.48 7.10
N VAL A 180 -11.53 19.43 6.68
CA VAL A 180 -11.03 20.20 5.52
C VAL A 180 -11.83 19.88 4.26
N ARG A 181 -12.11 18.60 3.99
CA ARG A 181 -12.92 18.18 2.84
C ARG A 181 -14.36 18.67 2.92
N SER A 182 -14.99 18.57 4.08
CA SER A 182 -16.41 18.89 4.26
C SER A 182 -16.68 20.38 4.46
N LYS A 183 -15.64 21.23 4.50
CA LYS A 183 -15.71 22.66 4.86
C LYS A 183 -16.43 22.92 6.19
N LYS A 184 -16.53 21.90 7.06
CA LYS A 184 -17.14 22.00 8.38
C LYS A 184 -16.09 22.38 9.41
N ILE A 185 -16.49 23.20 10.38
CA ILE A 185 -15.66 23.52 11.54
C ILE A 185 -15.35 22.23 12.28
N PHE A 186 -14.07 21.97 12.54
CA PHE A 186 -13.63 20.83 13.33
C PHE A 186 -14.17 20.96 14.76
N SER A 187 -15.02 20.03 15.19
CA SER A 187 -15.48 19.94 16.57
C SER A 187 -14.57 18.99 17.36
N LEU A 188 -14.12 19.42 18.54
CA LEU A 188 -13.27 18.64 19.46
C LEU A 188 -14.08 17.66 20.34
N ASP A 189 -15.19 17.14 19.83
CA ASP A 189 -15.90 16.07 20.53
C ASP A 189 -15.12 14.76 20.35
N LEU A 190 -14.30 14.43 21.36
CA LEU A 190 -13.39 13.30 21.32
C LEU A 190 -14.13 11.95 21.17
N VAL A 191 -15.29 11.81 21.80
CA VAL A 191 -16.08 10.57 21.78
C VAL A 191 -16.67 10.38 20.38
N ASN A 192 -17.37 11.39 19.87
CA ASN A 192 -17.93 11.33 18.52
C ASN A 192 -16.83 11.25 17.45
N THR A 193 -15.67 11.86 17.67
CA THR A 193 -14.49 11.73 16.80
C THR A 193 -14.02 10.28 16.68
N ILE A 194 -13.94 9.56 17.80
CA ILE A 194 -13.54 8.15 17.80
C ILE A 194 -14.61 7.28 17.14
N PHE A 195 -15.89 7.46 17.48
CA PHE A 195 -16.99 6.71 16.85
C PHE A 195 -17.05 6.95 15.35
N ASN A 196 -17.00 8.20 14.90
CA ASN A 196 -16.98 8.56 13.48
C ASN A 196 -15.74 8.01 12.77
N PHE A 197 -14.58 8.00 13.44
CA PHE A 197 -13.38 7.38 12.88
C PHE A 197 -13.61 5.89 12.64
N LEU A 198 -14.02 5.14 13.67
CA LEU A 198 -14.25 3.70 13.59
C LEU A 198 -15.30 3.37 12.54
N PHE A 199 -16.42 4.09 12.52
CA PHE A 199 -17.46 3.97 11.51
C PHE A 199 -16.89 4.18 10.10
N SER A 200 -16.13 5.26 9.89
CA SER A 200 -15.53 5.57 8.58
C SER A 200 -14.50 4.55 8.10
N GLN A 201 -13.83 3.82 9.00
CA GLN A 201 -12.93 2.72 8.62
C GLN A 201 -13.71 1.44 8.31
N GLY A 202 -14.88 1.24 8.94
CA GLY A 202 -15.72 0.06 8.77
C GLY A 202 -16.58 0.05 7.50
N VAL A 203 -16.72 1.18 6.80
CA VAL A 203 -17.56 1.30 5.58
C VAL A 203 -17.18 0.29 4.50
N SER A 204 -15.89 -0.05 4.37
CA SER A 204 -15.43 -1.02 3.36
C SER A 204 -15.98 -2.44 3.57
N TYR A 205 -16.50 -2.77 4.76
CA TYR A 205 -17.18 -4.05 5.00
C TYR A 205 -18.58 -4.10 4.38
N LEU A 206 -19.19 -2.94 4.06
CA LEU A 206 -20.46 -2.90 3.32
C LEU A 206 -20.31 -3.51 1.92
N VAL A 207 -19.11 -3.51 1.34
CA VAL A 207 -18.83 -4.13 0.04
C VAL A 207 -19.20 -5.62 0.05
N LEU A 208 -18.88 -6.36 1.12
CA LEU A 208 -19.30 -7.75 1.27
C LEU A 208 -20.82 -7.86 1.39
N GLY A 209 -21.44 -6.97 2.16
CA GLY A 209 -22.90 -6.91 2.30
C GLY A 209 -23.62 -6.72 0.96
N TYR A 210 -23.15 -5.77 0.14
CA TYR A 210 -23.67 -5.55 -1.21
C TYR A 210 -23.39 -6.72 -2.14
N THR A 211 -22.20 -7.35 -2.05
CA THR A 211 -21.87 -8.55 -2.83
C THR A 211 -22.85 -9.68 -2.55
N ILE A 212 -23.20 -9.91 -1.29
CA ILE A 212 -24.18 -10.93 -0.90
C ILE A 212 -25.61 -10.51 -1.31
N ASN A 213 -25.95 -9.22 -1.18
CA ASN A 213 -27.27 -8.72 -1.59
C ASN A 213 -27.51 -8.90 -3.10
N PHE A 214 -26.47 -8.65 -3.91
CA PHE A 214 -26.53 -8.76 -5.37
C PHE A 214 -25.85 -10.05 -5.88
N LYS A 215 -25.86 -11.12 -5.07
CA LYS A 215 -25.11 -12.35 -5.35
C LYS A 215 -25.36 -12.90 -6.75
N HIS A 216 -26.63 -12.97 -7.18
CA HIS A 216 -27.02 -13.49 -8.50
C HIS A 216 -26.48 -12.67 -9.67
N SER A 217 -26.17 -11.38 -9.45
CA SER A 217 -25.69 -10.46 -10.49
C SER A 217 -24.18 -10.26 -10.44
N ILE A 218 -23.56 -10.42 -9.27
CA ILE A 218 -22.14 -10.11 -9.05
C ILE A 218 -21.28 -11.38 -9.04
N VAL A 219 -21.65 -12.37 -8.23
CA VAL A 219 -20.81 -13.54 -7.94
C VAL A 219 -20.79 -14.49 -9.13
N GLY A 220 -19.59 -14.84 -9.60
CA GLY A 220 -19.39 -15.74 -10.74
C GLY A 220 -19.70 -15.12 -12.12
N ASN A 221 -20.18 -13.88 -12.19
CA ASN A 221 -20.53 -13.19 -13.45
C ASN A 221 -19.38 -12.31 -13.99
N GLY A 222 -18.18 -12.39 -13.41
CA GLY A 222 -16.99 -11.71 -13.92
C GLY A 222 -16.30 -12.51 -15.02
N SER A 223 -15.61 -11.82 -15.94
CA SER A 223 -14.79 -12.47 -16.97
C SER A 223 -13.64 -13.30 -16.40
N TYR A 224 -13.25 -13.02 -15.15
CA TYR A 224 -12.32 -13.77 -14.31
C TYR A 224 -12.62 -13.46 -12.84
N PRO A 225 -12.10 -14.18 -11.84
CA PRO A 225 -12.38 -13.89 -10.43
C PRO A 225 -11.98 -12.47 -9.99
N TYR A 226 -12.82 -11.78 -9.23
CA TYR A 226 -12.56 -10.37 -8.82
C TYR A 226 -11.22 -10.18 -8.09
N ILE A 227 -10.79 -11.18 -7.32
CA ILE A 227 -9.51 -11.18 -6.61
C ILE A 227 -8.31 -10.92 -7.54
N LEU A 228 -8.38 -11.33 -8.81
CA LEU A 228 -7.26 -11.17 -9.75
C LEU A 228 -7.15 -9.76 -10.32
N GLN A 229 -8.16 -8.90 -10.18
CA GLN A 229 -8.10 -7.53 -10.71
C GLN A 229 -6.90 -6.75 -10.16
N GLY A 230 -6.60 -6.91 -8.87
CA GLY A 230 -5.46 -6.26 -8.23
C GLY A 230 -4.10 -6.63 -8.84
N ILE A 231 -4.01 -7.78 -9.54
CA ILE A 231 -2.79 -8.20 -10.23
C ILE A 231 -2.49 -7.27 -11.41
N PHE A 232 -3.52 -6.92 -12.18
CA PHE A 232 -3.44 -6.08 -13.38
C PHE A 232 -3.50 -4.58 -13.05
N GLY A 233 -4.09 -4.22 -11.90
CA GLY A 233 -4.26 -2.85 -11.45
C GLY A 233 -5.61 -2.27 -11.87
N PHE A 234 -5.88 -1.03 -11.44
CA PHE A 234 -7.17 -0.38 -11.63
C PHE A 234 -7.08 0.77 -12.64
N LYS A 235 -8.19 1.05 -13.33
CA LYS A 235 -8.32 2.17 -14.26
C LYS A 235 -9.24 3.24 -13.67
N PRO A 236 -9.13 4.51 -14.12
CA PRO A 236 -10.10 5.55 -13.77
C PRO A 236 -11.53 5.14 -14.11
N GLN A 237 -12.50 5.62 -13.34
CA GLN A 237 -13.90 5.23 -13.51
C GLN A 237 -14.47 5.73 -14.85
N SER A 238 -15.04 4.81 -15.62
CA SER A 238 -15.67 5.09 -16.92
C SER A 238 -16.48 3.88 -17.39
N LEU A 239 -17.36 4.05 -18.38
CA LEU A 239 -18.07 2.93 -19.02
C LEU A 239 -17.10 1.95 -19.70
N GLU A 240 -16.00 2.45 -20.26
CA GLU A 240 -14.94 1.61 -20.84
C GLU A 240 -14.24 0.77 -19.77
N THR A 241 -13.99 1.33 -18.59
CA THR A 241 -13.38 0.59 -17.47
C THR A 241 -14.29 -0.54 -17.00
N LEU A 242 -15.60 -0.31 -16.92
CA LEU A 242 -16.58 -1.35 -16.59
C LEU A 242 -16.60 -2.49 -17.61
N ALA A 243 -16.39 -2.19 -18.89
CA ALA A 243 -16.37 -3.19 -19.96
C ALA A 243 -15.04 -3.95 -20.05
N THR A 244 -13.93 -3.32 -19.69
CA THR A 244 -12.56 -3.86 -19.93
C THR A 244 -11.87 -4.39 -18.68
N THR A 245 -12.42 -4.16 -17.49
CA THR A 245 -11.84 -4.63 -16.22
C THR A 245 -12.89 -5.38 -15.40
N ASN A 246 -12.44 -6.24 -14.51
CA ASN A 246 -13.30 -6.97 -13.59
C ASN A 246 -13.08 -6.53 -12.14
N SER A 247 -13.35 -5.25 -11.88
CA SER A 247 -13.26 -4.65 -10.54
C SER A 247 -14.60 -4.74 -9.81
N ILE A 248 -14.63 -5.40 -8.65
CA ILE A 248 -15.85 -5.48 -7.83
C ILE A 248 -16.29 -4.11 -7.34
N ALA A 249 -15.34 -3.23 -7.06
CA ALA A 249 -15.59 -1.84 -6.64
C ALA A 249 -16.35 -1.07 -7.73
N ASP A 250 -15.91 -1.19 -8.98
CA ASP A 250 -16.52 -0.47 -10.10
C ASP A 250 -17.92 -1.03 -10.40
N LYS A 251 -18.06 -2.36 -10.47
CA LYS A 251 -19.36 -3.00 -10.70
C LYS A 251 -20.38 -2.64 -9.62
N LEU A 252 -20.04 -2.85 -8.34
CA LEU A 252 -20.98 -2.56 -7.25
C LEU A 252 -21.35 -1.09 -7.17
N THR A 253 -20.37 -0.19 -7.35
CA THR A 253 -20.67 1.25 -7.34
C THR A 253 -21.64 1.60 -8.49
N TYR A 254 -21.40 1.08 -9.70
CA TYR A 254 -22.28 1.32 -10.84
C TYR A 254 -23.68 0.73 -10.64
N TYR A 255 -23.79 -0.48 -10.10
CA TYR A 255 -25.07 -1.12 -9.78
C TYR A 255 -25.87 -0.34 -8.73
N LEU A 256 -25.19 0.21 -7.72
CA LEU A 256 -25.85 1.01 -6.67
C LEU A 256 -26.26 2.38 -7.19
N ASN A 257 -25.38 3.05 -7.93
CA ASN A 257 -25.64 4.37 -8.50
C ASN A 257 -24.67 4.66 -9.66
N SER A 258 -25.16 4.47 -10.89
CA SER A 258 -24.39 4.73 -12.11
C SER A 258 -23.95 6.18 -12.25
N GLY A 259 -24.78 7.13 -11.83
CA GLY A 259 -24.47 8.56 -11.87
C GLY A 259 -23.32 8.95 -10.92
N ALA A 260 -23.31 8.39 -9.71
CA ALA A 260 -22.23 8.59 -8.74
C ALA A 260 -20.92 7.97 -9.22
N TYR A 261 -20.97 6.76 -9.77
CA TYR A 261 -19.81 6.09 -10.37
C TYR A 261 -19.14 6.94 -11.46
N LEU A 262 -19.93 7.48 -12.40
CA LEU A 262 -19.40 8.29 -13.48
C LEU A 262 -18.83 9.65 -13.02
N LYS A 263 -19.17 10.08 -11.79
CA LYS A 263 -18.63 11.30 -11.17
C LYS A 263 -17.32 11.07 -10.40
N GLY A 264 -16.83 9.84 -10.27
CA GLY A 264 -15.63 9.57 -9.47
C GLY A 264 -15.91 9.07 -8.06
N GLU A 265 -17.17 8.85 -7.69
CA GLU A 265 -17.53 8.28 -6.39
C GLU A 265 -17.33 6.77 -6.40
N GLY A 266 -16.95 6.18 -5.27
CA GLY A 266 -16.72 4.74 -5.18
C GLY A 266 -16.81 4.22 -3.76
N ILE A 267 -17.38 3.03 -3.61
CA ILE A 267 -17.46 2.34 -2.31
C ILE A 267 -16.16 1.60 -1.95
N GLY A 268 -15.22 1.51 -2.91
CA GLY A 268 -13.96 0.79 -2.77
C GLY A 268 -14.09 -0.72 -2.95
N SER A 269 -12.97 -1.43 -2.83
CA SER A 269 -12.93 -2.90 -2.84
C SER A 269 -12.75 -3.45 -1.42
N ASN A 270 -12.97 -4.76 -1.27
CA ASN A 270 -12.71 -5.50 -0.06
C ASN A 270 -12.28 -6.93 -0.39
N TYR A 271 -11.10 -7.34 0.08
CA TYR A 271 -10.53 -8.65 -0.25
C TYR A 271 -11.41 -9.83 0.15
N ILE A 272 -12.25 -9.68 1.19
CA ILE A 272 -13.18 -10.73 1.61
C ILE A 272 -14.30 -10.88 0.59
N ALA A 273 -14.83 -9.77 0.09
CA ALA A 273 -15.81 -9.79 -1.00
C ALA A 273 -15.21 -10.37 -2.29
N GLU A 274 -13.97 -10.02 -2.62
CA GLU A 274 -13.24 -10.57 -3.76
C GLU A 274 -12.98 -12.09 -3.64
N MET A 275 -12.68 -12.59 -2.45
CA MET A 275 -12.53 -14.03 -2.19
C MET A 275 -13.88 -14.76 -2.16
N TYR A 276 -14.92 -14.10 -1.65
CA TYR A 276 -16.27 -14.69 -1.57
C TYR A 276 -16.83 -15.04 -2.95
N ASP A 277 -16.43 -14.29 -3.99
CA ASP A 277 -16.73 -14.60 -5.40
C ASP A 277 -16.33 -16.03 -5.81
N LEU A 278 -15.24 -16.54 -5.25
CA LEU A 278 -14.74 -17.90 -5.51
C LEU A 278 -15.47 -18.98 -4.69
N GLY A 279 -16.35 -18.58 -3.77
CA GLY A 279 -17.04 -19.48 -2.85
C GLY A 279 -16.22 -19.85 -1.61
N TYR A 280 -16.88 -20.55 -0.67
CA TYR A 280 -16.34 -20.83 0.66
C TYR A 280 -15.05 -21.65 0.67
N PHE A 281 -14.91 -22.63 -0.23
CA PHE A 281 -13.72 -23.47 -0.30
C PHE A 281 -12.46 -22.65 -0.57
N TRP A 282 -12.47 -21.85 -1.64
CA TRP A 282 -11.33 -21.01 -2.01
C TRP A 282 -11.09 -19.89 -1.01
N LEU A 283 -12.14 -19.31 -0.41
CA LEU A 283 -12.01 -18.34 0.66
C LEU A 283 -11.22 -18.89 1.86
N ILE A 284 -11.52 -20.13 2.27
CA ILE A 284 -10.81 -20.83 3.35
C ILE A 284 -9.35 -21.08 2.96
N VAL A 285 -9.12 -21.66 1.77
CA VAL A 285 -7.77 -21.98 1.27
C VAL A 285 -6.90 -20.72 1.19
N ILE A 286 -7.41 -19.64 0.58
CA ILE A 286 -6.66 -18.38 0.41
C ILE A 286 -6.35 -17.74 1.77
N SER A 287 -7.28 -17.81 2.73
CA SER A 287 -7.07 -17.27 4.08
C SER A 287 -5.97 -18.02 4.83
N ILE A 288 -5.92 -19.36 4.74
CA ILE A 288 -4.81 -20.16 5.30
C ILE A 288 -3.49 -19.78 4.62
N LEU A 289 -3.47 -19.70 3.29
CA LEU A 289 -2.28 -19.36 2.52
C LEU A 289 -1.76 -17.95 2.86
N LEU A 290 -2.65 -16.98 3.08
CA LEU A 290 -2.29 -15.63 3.50
C LEU A 290 -1.55 -15.64 4.85
N GLY A 291 -2.08 -16.35 5.85
CA GLY A 291 -1.43 -16.48 7.16
C GLY A 291 -0.04 -17.14 7.06
N ILE A 292 0.08 -18.19 6.25
CA ILE A 292 1.37 -18.86 6.00
C ILE A 292 2.35 -17.94 5.29
N PHE A 293 1.88 -17.23 4.25
CA PHE A 293 2.69 -16.29 3.47
C PHE A 293 3.29 -15.21 4.37
N ILE A 294 2.51 -14.60 5.26
CA ILE A 294 2.98 -13.54 6.16
C ILE A 294 4.16 -14.02 7.02
N ILE A 295 4.05 -15.20 7.65
CA ILE A 295 5.11 -15.73 8.51
C ILE A 295 6.36 -16.10 7.71
N LYS A 296 6.19 -16.77 6.57
CA LYS A 296 7.33 -17.11 5.70
C LYS A 296 8.02 -15.84 5.20
N TYR A 297 7.25 -14.84 4.77
CA TYR A 297 7.78 -13.56 4.32
C TYR A 297 8.60 -12.89 5.43
N GLU A 298 8.04 -12.79 6.64
CA GLU A 298 8.72 -12.25 7.82
C GLU A 298 10.05 -12.96 8.12
N LYS A 299 10.11 -14.28 7.97
CA LYS A 299 11.34 -15.06 8.20
C LYS A 299 12.41 -14.80 7.13
N TYR A 300 12.04 -14.76 5.86
CA TYR A 300 13.01 -14.73 4.76
C TYR A 300 13.43 -13.32 4.33
N VAL A 301 12.60 -12.30 4.60
CA VAL A 301 12.86 -10.90 4.19
C VAL A 301 14.18 -10.34 4.72
N VAL A 302 14.64 -10.80 5.88
CA VAL A 302 15.89 -10.35 6.52
C VAL A 302 17.15 -10.98 5.95
N LYS A 303 17.00 -12.04 5.15
CA LYS A 303 18.09 -12.84 4.56
C LYS A 303 18.28 -12.58 3.06
N ASN A 304 17.31 -11.95 2.40
CA ASN A 304 17.32 -11.77 0.95
C ASN A 304 16.99 -10.32 0.57
N ARG A 305 17.91 -9.65 -0.14
CA ARG A 305 17.75 -8.25 -0.55
C ARG A 305 16.60 -8.03 -1.53
N PHE A 306 16.30 -8.99 -2.39
CA PHE A 306 15.15 -8.90 -3.28
C PHE A 306 13.84 -8.96 -2.49
N LEU A 307 13.75 -9.86 -1.49
CA LEU A 307 12.59 -9.86 -0.58
C LEU A 307 12.50 -8.56 0.24
N LEU A 308 13.64 -8.01 0.69
CA LEU A 308 13.66 -6.71 1.34
C LEU A 308 13.19 -5.60 0.39
N LEU A 309 13.52 -5.67 -0.90
CA LEU A 309 13.03 -4.75 -1.93
C LEU A 309 11.50 -4.88 -2.10
N THR A 310 10.98 -6.10 -2.20
CA THR A 310 9.54 -6.37 -2.34
C THR A 310 8.72 -5.97 -1.11
N SER A 311 9.38 -5.75 0.04
CA SER A 311 8.68 -5.34 1.26
C SER A 311 8.00 -3.98 1.12
N TYR A 312 8.52 -3.12 0.24
CA TYR A 312 7.89 -1.85 -0.13
C TYR A 312 6.48 -2.02 -0.71
N TYR A 313 6.21 -3.15 -1.36
CA TYR A 313 4.90 -3.45 -1.92
C TYR A 313 4.06 -4.27 -0.94
N PHE A 314 4.59 -5.40 -0.46
CA PHE A 314 3.81 -6.35 0.33
C PHE A 314 3.41 -5.79 1.69
N ILE A 315 4.32 -5.10 2.40
CA ILE A 315 4.05 -4.66 3.78
C ILE A 315 2.95 -3.59 3.84
N PRO A 316 3.00 -2.48 3.05
CA PRO A 316 1.87 -1.56 2.96
C PRO A 316 0.56 -2.22 2.57
N ASN A 317 0.58 -3.12 1.57
CA ASN A 317 -0.63 -3.80 1.10
C ASN A 317 -1.21 -4.73 2.17
N LEU A 318 -0.38 -5.44 2.95
CA LEU A 318 -0.84 -6.25 4.08
C LEU A 318 -1.55 -5.42 5.15
N PHE A 319 -1.07 -4.20 5.45
CA PHE A 319 -1.77 -3.31 6.37
C PHE A 319 -3.06 -2.74 5.78
N TYR A 320 -3.16 -2.65 4.45
CA TYR A 320 -4.29 -2.06 3.77
C TYR A 320 -5.36 -3.08 3.33
N ILE A 321 -5.01 -4.36 3.21
CA ILE A 321 -5.87 -5.42 2.67
C ILE A 321 -7.25 -5.49 3.34
N PRO A 322 -7.45 -5.24 4.66
CA PRO A 322 -8.79 -5.28 5.25
C PRO A 322 -9.76 -4.26 4.65
N ARG A 323 -9.23 -3.21 4.01
CA ARG A 323 -9.97 -2.11 3.37
C ARG A 323 -9.78 -2.07 1.85
N GLY A 324 -8.97 -2.96 1.29
CA GLY A 324 -8.52 -2.90 -0.10
C GLY A 324 -8.74 -4.21 -0.84
N SER A 325 -8.27 -4.23 -2.08
CA SER A 325 -8.19 -5.44 -2.90
C SER A 325 -7.09 -6.37 -2.37
N PHE A 326 -7.24 -7.68 -2.59
CA PHE A 326 -6.31 -8.70 -2.09
C PHE A 326 -4.86 -8.46 -2.54
N PHE A 327 -4.67 -8.22 -3.84
CA PHE A 327 -3.34 -7.95 -4.40
C PHE A 327 -2.98 -6.47 -4.40
N GLY A 328 -3.82 -5.56 -3.88
CA GLY A 328 -3.56 -4.13 -3.97
C GLY A 328 -3.58 -3.60 -5.42
N GLU A 329 -2.84 -2.52 -5.70
CA GLU A 329 -2.83 -1.87 -7.02
C GLU A 329 -1.69 -2.40 -7.90
N GLY A 330 -2.02 -3.25 -8.88
CA GLY A 330 -1.15 -3.61 -10.01
C GLY A 330 0.11 -4.38 -9.62
N LEU A 331 -0.05 -5.60 -9.09
CA LEU A 331 1.06 -6.47 -8.69
C LEU A 331 2.11 -6.64 -9.80
N VAL A 332 1.69 -6.96 -11.02
CA VAL A 332 2.64 -7.23 -12.13
C VAL A 332 3.49 -6.01 -12.44
N LYS A 333 2.86 -4.83 -12.55
CA LYS A 333 3.57 -3.58 -12.82
C LYS A 333 4.57 -3.25 -11.70
N ASN A 334 4.18 -3.43 -10.44
CA ASN A 334 5.07 -3.18 -9.32
C ASN A 334 6.22 -4.18 -9.28
N MET A 335 5.95 -5.48 -9.46
CA MET A 335 7.00 -6.50 -9.49
C MET A 335 7.98 -6.27 -10.64
N ALA A 336 7.50 -5.91 -11.83
CA ALA A 336 8.37 -5.56 -12.96
C ALA A 336 9.29 -4.38 -12.62
N MET A 337 8.76 -3.32 -11.99
CA MET A 337 9.57 -2.19 -11.53
C MET A 337 10.62 -2.63 -10.50
N LEU A 338 10.26 -3.44 -9.51
CA LEU A 338 11.20 -3.91 -8.49
C LEU A 338 12.28 -4.82 -9.05
N ILE A 339 11.92 -5.73 -9.97
CA ILE A 339 12.88 -6.58 -10.69
C ILE A 339 13.84 -5.69 -11.48
N ALA A 340 13.33 -4.70 -12.22
CA ALA A 340 14.18 -3.77 -12.98
C ALA A 340 15.16 -3.02 -12.05
N VAL A 341 14.68 -2.47 -10.92
CA VAL A 341 15.55 -1.81 -9.93
C VAL A 341 16.61 -2.76 -9.40
N TYR A 342 16.24 -4.00 -9.07
CA TYR A 342 17.16 -5.01 -8.58
C TYR A 342 18.23 -5.36 -9.61
N VAL A 343 17.85 -5.67 -10.85
CA VAL A 343 18.79 -6.01 -11.92
C VAL A 343 19.73 -4.85 -12.20
N LEU A 344 19.21 -3.62 -12.29
CA LEU A 344 20.02 -2.43 -12.55
C LEU A 344 21.09 -2.22 -11.47
N ILE A 345 20.69 -2.17 -10.18
CA ILE A 345 21.64 -1.83 -9.11
C ILE A 345 22.73 -2.90 -8.93
N PHE A 346 22.39 -4.18 -9.10
CA PHE A 346 23.36 -5.27 -9.02
C PHE A 346 24.27 -5.35 -10.25
N SER A 347 23.76 -5.00 -11.43
CA SER A 347 24.59 -4.89 -12.63
C SER A 347 25.62 -3.77 -12.47
N PHE A 348 25.21 -2.61 -11.95
CA PHE A 348 26.14 -1.51 -11.64
C PHE A 348 27.18 -1.89 -10.58
N ASP A 349 26.77 -2.60 -9.51
CA ASP A 349 27.69 -3.08 -8.49
C ASP A 349 28.75 -4.03 -9.06
N TYR A 350 28.32 -4.97 -9.89
CA TYR A 350 29.21 -5.92 -10.55
C TYR A 350 30.21 -5.22 -11.47
N MET A 351 29.74 -4.28 -12.29
CA MET A 351 30.62 -3.46 -13.14
C MET A 351 31.62 -2.65 -12.33
N TYR A 352 31.17 -2.02 -11.24
CA TYR A 352 32.02 -1.21 -10.36
C TYR A 352 33.15 -2.05 -9.74
N ARG A 353 32.84 -3.22 -9.18
CA ARG A 353 33.83 -4.14 -8.60
C ARG A 353 34.87 -4.57 -9.63
N LYS A 354 34.42 -4.93 -10.85
CA LYS A 354 35.32 -5.33 -11.93
C LYS A 354 36.28 -4.21 -12.37
N ILE A 355 35.88 -2.95 -12.22
CA ILE A 355 36.74 -1.80 -12.51
C ILE A 355 37.75 -1.58 -11.38
N GLU A 356 37.35 -1.75 -10.11
CA GLU A 356 38.26 -1.66 -8.97
C GLU A 356 39.32 -2.78 -9.01
N GLU A 357 38.94 -4.03 -9.24
CA GLU A 357 39.87 -5.16 -9.38
C GLU A 357 40.93 -4.91 -10.46
N LYS A 358 40.55 -4.31 -11.60
CA LYS A 358 41.49 -3.96 -12.67
C LYS A 358 42.45 -2.84 -12.29
N LYS A 359 42.06 -1.92 -11.39
CA LYS A 359 42.92 -0.84 -10.92
C LYS A 359 43.93 -1.30 -9.88
N GLU A 360 43.65 -2.38 -9.14
CA GLU A 360 44.59 -2.96 -8.18
C GLU A 360 45.67 -3.83 -8.87
N LEU A 361 45.44 -4.22 -10.14
CA LEU A 361 46.37 -5.00 -10.97
C LEU A 361 47.33 -4.15 -11.82
N ILE A 362 47.16 -2.82 -11.83
CA ILE A 362 48.00 -1.83 -12.53
C ILE A 362 48.73 -1.01 -11.46
#